data_AF-A0A3R8YLR2-F1
#
_entry.id   AF-A0A3R8YLR2-F1
#
_cell.length_a   1.000
_cell.length_b   1.000
_cell.length_c   1.000
_cell.angle_alpha   90.00
_cell.angle_beta   90.00
_cell.angle_gamma   90.00
#
_symmetry.space_group_name_H-M   'P 1'
#
loop_
_entity.id
_entity.type
_entity.pdbx_description
1 polymer ?
#
loop_
_entity_poly.entity_id
_entity_poly.type
_entity_poly.pdbx_seq_one_letter_code
_entity_poly.pdbx_strand_id
1 'polypeptide(L)'
;MRSSRFLAAGVLLCAGAAMAQATASTSTSTSTSTSTSAEPSAFFTEAADCSAAYKAGVTARLKQPKTEVRDKAILEDTERSFVFIGVAYKQGLRKPEADRLLAQSEQRWARLPKAEQARRVDACTKRAEKLMDEVSFIERYAVQNRAKARVEQQFEKEKKQQAQ
;
A
#
# COMPACT_ATOMS: atom_id res chain seq x y z
N MET A 1 -3.16 42.46 -25.11
CA MET A 1 -2.19 42.52 -26.22
C MET A 1 -1.95 41.10 -26.72
N ARG A 2 -2.15 40.91 -28.04
CA ARG A 2 -1.67 39.85 -28.96
C ARG A 2 -1.67 38.39 -28.48
N SER A 3 -2.58 37.54 -28.98
CA SER A 3 -2.65 36.97 -30.34
C SER A 3 -1.66 35.83 -30.59
N SER A 4 -2.22 34.65 -30.93
CA SER A 4 -1.93 33.80 -32.12
C SER A 4 -1.96 32.31 -31.75
N ARG A 5 -2.90 31.48 -32.25
CA ARG A 5 -3.01 30.91 -33.63
C ARG A 5 -1.86 29.90 -33.88
N PHE A 6 -1.98 28.74 -34.52
CA PHE A 6 -2.97 28.04 -35.35
C PHE A 6 -2.32 26.67 -35.75
N LEU A 7 -3.14 25.66 -36.11
CA LEU A 7 -2.89 24.58 -37.12
C LEU A 7 -1.76 23.56 -36.81
N ALA A 8 -1.78 22.27 -37.18
CA ALA A 8 -2.32 21.57 -38.36
C ALA A 8 -2.64 20.11 -37.95
N ALA A 9 -3.74 19.48 -38.38
CA ALA A 9 -4.00 18.91 -39.72
C ALA A 9 -2.89 17.97 -40.22
N GLY A 10 -3.19 16.66 -40.25
CA GLY A 10 -2.31 15.62 -40.78
C GLY A 10 -3.08 14.33 -41.04
N VAL A 11 -4.04 14.40 -41.97
CA VAL A 11 -4.62 13.22 -42.65
C VAL A 11 -3.61 12.79 -43.72
N LEU A 12 -3.23 11.51 -43.74
CA LEU A 12 -2.66 10.89 -44.93
C LEU A 12 -3.37 9.55 -45.19
N LEU A 13 -4.14 9.53 -46.27
CA LEU A 13 -4.63 8.31 -46.94
C LEU A 13 -3.44 7.57 -47.56
N CYS A 14 -3.50 6.24 -47.58
CA CYS A 14 -3.09 5.44 -48.74
C CYS A 14 -3.97 4.20 -48.82
N ALA A 15 -4.78 4.15 -49.88
CA ALA A 15 -5.43 2.95 -50.38
C ALA A 15 -4.40 2.07 -51.11
N GLY A 16 -4.49 0.76 -50.95
CA GLY A 16 -3.71 -0.21 -51.70
C GLY A 16 -4.34 -1.60 -51.56
N ALA A 17 -4.96 -2.07 -52.64
CA ALA A 17 -5.64 -3.34 -52.73
C ALA A 17 -4.75 -4.44 -53.35
N ALA A 18 -5.16 -5.68 -53.11
CA ALA A 18 -4.97 -6.90 -53.92
C ALA A 18 -3.76 -7.82 -53.68
N MET A 19 -4.13 -9.00 -53.15
CA MET A 19 -3.76 -10.39 -53.51
C MET A 19 -2.30 -10.85 -53.53
N ALA A 20 -1.98 -11.76 -52.59
CA ALA A 20 -1.33 -13.03 -52.90
C ALA A 20 -1.59 -14.05 -51.78
N GLN A 21 -2.13 -15.21 -52.15
CA GLN A 21 -2.31 -16.37 -51.27
C GLN A 21 -0.94 -17.01 -50.99
N ALA A 22 -0.65 -17.26 -49.73
CA ALA A 22 0.32 -18.26 -49.30
C ALA A 22 -0.21 -18.92 -48.02
N THR A 23 -0.84 -20.08 -48.20
CA THR A 23 -1.24 -20.97 -47.12
C THR A 23 0.01 -21.61 -46.52
N ALA A 24 0.58 -20.96 -45.51
CA ALA A 24 1.47 -21.61 -44.56
C ALA A 24 0.74 -21.67 -43.22
N SER A 25 0.29 -22.87 -42.86
CA SER A 25 -0.28 -23.18 -41.55
C SER A 25 0.81 -23.09 -40.50
N THR A 26 1.17 -21.87 -40.11
CA THR A 26 1.92 -21.63 -38.89
C THR A 26 0.90 -21.54 -37.78
N SER A 27 0.80 -22.60 -36.98
CA SER A 27 0.09 -22.58 -35.70
C SER A 27 0.82 -21.63 -34.75
N THR A 28 0.63 -20.32 -34.96
CA THR A 28 0.98 -19.32 -33.98
C THR A 28 -0.05 -19.43 -32.89
N SER A 29 0.30 -20.15 -31.82
CA SER A 29 -0.39 -20.08 -30.55
C SER A 29 -0.31 -18.63 -30.09
N THR A 30 -1.33 -17.84 -30.44
CA THR A 30 -1.61 -16.57 -29.79
C THR A 30 -1.99 -16.93 -28.36
N SER A 31 -0.98 -17.00 -27.49
CA SER A 31 -1.18 -16.88 -26.06
C SER A 31 -1.69 -15.47 -25.84
N THR A 32 -3.01 -15.29 -25.94
CA THR A 32 -3.70 -14.18 -25.30
C THR A 32 -3.43 -14.35 -23.82
N SER A 33 -2.33 -13.77 -23.36
CA SER A 33 -2.11 -13.45 -21.96
C SER A 33 -3.14 -12.39 -21.61
N THR A 34 -4.37 -12.85 -21.35
CA THR A 34 -5.29 -12.13 -20.49
C THR A 34 -4.53 -11.96 -19.20
N SER A 35 -3.91 -10.79 -19.03
CA SER A 35 -3.47 -10.30 -17.73
C SER A 35 -4.75 -10.06 -16.93
N THR A 36 -5.40 -11.14 -16.52
CA THR A 36 -6.33 -11.16 -15.42
C THR A 36 -5.50 -10.67 -14.26
N SER A 37 -5.57 -9.37 -14.00
CA SER A 37 -5.08 -8.82 -12.75
C SER A 37 -5.95 -9.50 -11.71
N ALA A 38 -5.45 -10.59 -11.13
CA ALA A 38 -6.16 -11.32 -10.11
C ALA A 38 -6.56 -10.29 -9.05
N GLU A 39 -7.85 -10.22 -8.74
CA GLU A 39 -8.34 -9.34 -7.69
C GLU A 39 -7.52 -9.62 -6.42
N PRO A 40 -6.97 -8.57 -5.77
CA PRO A 40 -6.17 -8.75 -4.57
C PRO A 40 -6.98 -9.55 -3.55
N SER A 41 -6.31 -10.45 -2.80
CA SER A 41 -7.01 -11.18 -1.74
C SER A 41 -7.71 -10.19 -0.80
N ALA A 42 -8.90 -10.55 -0.31
CA ALA A 42 -9.64 -9.70 0.62
C ALA A 42 -8.78 -9.32 1.84
N PHE A 43 -7.94 -10.25 2.30
CA PHE A 43 -6.99 -10.01 3.38
C PHE A 43 -5.89 -8.99 3.02
N PHE A 44 -5.38 -8.96 1.79
CA PHE A 44 -4.36 -7.97 1.40
C PHE A 44 -4.95 -6.55 1.40
N THR A 45 -6.21 -6.41 0.99
CA THR A 45 -6.92 -5.13 1.07
C THR A 45 -7.16 -4.73 2.52
N GLU A 46 -7.60 -5.65 3.38
CA GLU A 46 -7.75 -5.42 4.83
C GLU A 46 -6.42 -5.01 5.49
N ALA A 47 -5.35 -5.74 5.22
CA ALA A 47 -4.03 -5.47 5.74
C ALA A 47 -3.52 -4.08 5.34
N ALA A 48 -3.75 -3.66 4.10
CA ALA A 48 -3.39 -2.33 3.61
C ALA A 48 -4.25 -1.23 4.26
N ASP A 49 -5.57 -1.45 4.39
CA ASP A 49 -6.50 -0.53 5.06
C ASP A 49 -6.13 -0.32 6.54
N CYS A 50 -5.83 -1.39 7.27
CA CYS A 50 -5.40 -1.30 8.66
C CYS A 50 -4.00 -0.69 8.80
N SER A 51 -3.07 -1.02 7.91
CA SER A 51 -1.73 -0.40 7.91
C SER A 51 -1.80 1.11 7.66
N ALA A 52 -2.68 1.56 6.76
CA ALA A 52 -2.94 2.98 6.51
C ALA A 52 -3.52 3.69 7.75
N ALA A 53 -4.45 3.04 8.46
CA ALA A 53 -5.02 3.55 9.71
C ALA A 53 -3.95 3.80 10.78
N TYR A 54 -3.11 2.79 11.05
CA TYR A 54 -2.03 2.91 12.03
C TYR A 54 -0.96 3.92 11.60
N LYS A 55 -0.59 3.95 10.33
CA LYS A 55 0.37 4.95 9.81
C LYS A 55 -0.14 6.38 10.02
N ALA A 56 -1.44 6.62 9.80
CA ALA A 56 -2.06 7.92 10.08
C ALA A 56 -2.04 8.24 11.58
N GLY A 57 -2.33 7.26 12.44
CA GLY A 57 -2.25 7.39 13.89
C GLY A 57 -0.84 7.72 14.39
N VAL A 58 0.19 7.04 13.88
CA VAL A 58 1.60 7.34 14.16
C VAL A 58 1.93 8.76 13.69
N THR A 59 1.57 9.13 12.47
CA THR A 59 1.82 10.47 11.91
C THR A 59 1.16 11.58 12.73
N ALA A 60 -0.04 11.33 13.26
CA ALA A 60 -0.72 12.27 14.16
C ALA A 60 0.00 12.40 15.51
N ARG A 61 0.47 11.29 16.10
CA ARG A 61 1.19 11.30 17.37
C ARG A 61 2.56 11.94 17.29
N LEU A 62 3.29 11.79 16.17
CA LEU A 62 4.59 12.46 15.96
C LEU A 62 4.48 14.00 15.99
N LYS A 63 3.28 14.57 15.81
CA LYS A 63 3.03 16.02 15.95
C LYS A 63 2.75 16.45 17.39
N GLN A 64 2.59 15.51 18.32
CA GLN A 64 2.30 15.78 19.72
C GLN A 64 3.59 15.93 20.54
N PRO A 65 3.56 16.68 21.67
CA PRO A 65 4.70 16.79 22.58
C PRO A 65 5.22 15.42 23.02
N LYS A 66 6.54 15.30 23.14
CA LYS A 66 7.18 14.03 23.51
C LYS A 66 6.83 13.63 24.94
N THR A 67 6.23 12.44 25.06
CA THR A 67 5.89 11.80 26.33
C THR A 67 6.06 10.28 26.18
N GLU A 68 6.29 9.58 27.29
CA GLU A 68 6.39 8.11 27.27
C GLU A 68 5.10 7.45 26.76
N VAL A 69 3.94 8.01 27.11
CA VAL A 69 2.62 7.53 26.67
C VAL A 69 2.48 7.63 25.15
N ARG A 70 2.90 8.76 24.56
CA ARG A 70 2.92 8.95 23.11
C ARG A 70 3.84 7.93 22.44
N ASP A 71 5.05 7.76 22.95
CA ASP A 71 6.06 6.89 22.36
C ASP A 71 5.63 5.42 22.42
N LYS A 72 5.04 4.99 23.54
CA LYS A 72 4.43 3.66 23.68
C LYS A 72 3.30 3.44 22.66
N ALA A 73 2.41 4.41 22.50
CA ALA A 73 1.31 4.30 21.54
C ALA A 73 1.80 4.27 20.08
N ILE A 74 2.89 4.96 19.74
CA ILE A 74 3.54 4.86 18.43
C ILE A 74 4.09 3.44 18.21
N LEU A 75 4.72 2.85 19.23
CA LEU A 75 5.21 1.48 19.16
C LEU A 75 4.08 0.47 18.94
N GLU A 76 3.02 0.54 19.75
CA GLU A 76 1.87 -0.36 19.64
C GLU A 76 1.20 -0.28 18.26
N ASP A 77 0.96 0.93 17.73
CA ASP A 77 0.40 1.09 16.38
C ASP A 77 1.33 0.54 15.30
N THR A 78 2.65 0.68 15.49
CA THR A 78 3.65 0.14 14.56
C THR A 78 3.69 -1.39 14.60
N GLU A 79 3.61 -2.01 15.79
CA GLU A 79 3.51 -3.46 15.96
C GLU A 79 2.25 -4.03 15.31
N ARG A 80 1.09 -3.40 15.57
CA ARG A 80 -0.19 -3.80 14.97
C ARG A 80 -0.15 -3.69 13.45
N SER A 81 0.49 -2.67 12.89
CA SER A 81 0.69 -2.56 11.44
C SER A 81 1.59 -3.69 10.91
N PHE A 82 2.69 -3.99 11.61
CA PHE A 82 3.63 -5.02 11.15
C PHE A 82 3.07 -6.45 11.21
N VAL A 83 2.15 -6.78 12.12
CA VAL A 83 1.54 -8.12 12.10
C VAL A 83 0.70 -8.33 10.83
N PHE A 84 -0.07 -7.33 10.40
CA PHE A 84 -0.80 -7.39 9.13
C PHE A 84 0.14 -7.56 7.93
N ILE A 85 1.19 -6.74 7.86
CA ILE A 85 2.19 -6.81 6.79
C ILE A 85 2.89 -8.17 6.77
N GLY A 86 3.31 -8.67 7.93
CA GLY A 86 3.98 -9.96 8.07
C GLY A 86 3.12 -11.12 7.60
N VAL A 87 1.85 -11.17 8.02
CA VAL A 87 0.90 -12.21 7.58
C VAL A 87 0.63 -12.10 6.09
N ALA A 88 0.47 -10.89 5.54
CA ALA A 88 0.23 -10.70 4.11
C ALA A 88 1.42 -11.17 3.26
N TYR A 89 2.65 -10.87 3.68
CA TYR A 89 3.86 -11.35 3.00
C TYR A 89 4.03 -12.86 3.09
N LYS A 90 3.68 -13.47 4.23
CA LYS A 90 3.64 -14.92 4.38
C LYS A 90 2.64 -15.58 3.42
N GLN A 91 1.50 -14.94 3.20
CA GLN A 91 0.47 -15.38 2.25
C GLN A 91 0.83 -15.09 0.77
N GLY A 92 2.01 -14.51 0.50
CA GLY A 92 2.53 -14.34 -0.85
C GLY A 92 2.40 -12.92 -1.43
N LEU A 93 1.86 -11.95 -0.69
CA LEU A 93 1.84 -10.56 -1.12
C LEU A 93 3.27 -10.06 -1.35
N ARG A 94 3.53 -9.47 -2.51
CA ARG A 94 4.85 -8.94 -2.87
C ARG A 94 4.89 -7.43 -2.75
N LYS A 95 6.10 -6.91 -2.50
CA LYS A 95 6.32 -5.49 -2.20
C LYS A 95 5.67 -4.52 -3.20
N PRO A 96 5.83 -4.67 -4.53
CA PRO A 96 5.23 -3.71 -5.47
C PRO A 96 3.70 -3.65 -5.36
N GLU A 97 3.06 -4.80 -5.14
CA GLU A 97 1.63 -4.88 -4.93
C GLU A 97 1.21 -4.32 -3.57
N ALA A 98 1.98 -4.63 -2.52
CA ALA A 98 1.75 -4.07 -1.17
C ALA A 98 1.85 -2.54 -1.16
N ASP A 99 2.85 -1.98 -1.84
CA ASP A 99 3.01 -0.53 -1.98
C ASP A 99 1.82 0.09 -2.70
N ARG A 100 1.33 -0.55 -3.78
CA ARG A 100 0.14 -0.11 -4.52
C ARG A 100 -1.10 -0.13 -3.63
N LEU A 101 -1.35 -1.23 -2.92
CA LEU A 101 -2.51 -1.39 -2.04
C LEU A 101 -2.47 -0.39 -0.88
N LEU A 102 -1.29 -0.19 -0.27
CA LEU A 102 -1.11 0.77 0.82
C LEU A 102 -1.38 2.20 0.34
N ALA A 103 -0.85 2.60 -0.82
CA ALA A 103 -1.09 3.93 -1.38
C ALA A 103 -2.59 4.18 -1.64
N GLN A 104 -3.30 3.20 -2.20
CA GLN A 104 -4.75 3.30 -2.39
C GLN A 104 -5.51 3.39 -1.05
N SER A 105 -5.07 2.62 -0.06
CA SER A 105 -5.66 2.61 1.29
C SER A 105 -5.47 3.94 2.02
N GLU A 106 -4.30 4.57 1.89
CA GLU A 106 -4.01 5.90 2.43
C GLU A 106 -4.92 6.98 1.82
N GLN A 107 -5.17 6.90 0.51
CA GLN A 107 -6.11 7.81 -0.16
C GLN A 107 -7.55 7.60 0.33
N ARG A 108 -8.00 6.35 0.50
CA ARG A 108 -9.32 6.04 1.06
C ARG A 108 -9.43 6.55 2.50
N TRP A 109 -8.41 6.27 3.32
CA TRP A 109 -8.36 6.69 4.71
C TRP A 109 -8.53 8.20 4.88
N ALA A 110 -7.82 8.99 4.07
CA ALA A 110 -7.88 10.45 4.10
C ALA A 110 -9.28 11.02 3.81
N ARG A 111 -10.13 10.27 3.09
CA ARG A 111 -11.51 10.66 2.73
C ARG A 111 -12.56 10.17 3.72
N LEU A 112 -12.19 9.31 4.67
CA LEU A 112 -13.14 8.78 5.66
C LEU A 112 -13.52 9.86 6.70
N PRO A 113 -14.82 9.94 7.08
CA PRO A 113 -15.25 10.73 8.23
C PRO A 113 -14.55 10.28 9.51
N LYS A 114 -14.36 11.20 10.47
CA LYS A 114 -13.66 10.90 11.73
C LYS A 114 -14.31 9.78 12.54
N ALA A 115 -15.64 9.71 12.56
CA ALA A 115 -16.37 8.62 13.20
C ALA A 115 -16.05 7.26 12.57
N GLU A 116 -15.96 7.20 11.25
CA GLU A 116 -15.60 5.98 10.52
C GLU A 116 -14.12 5.62 10.67
N GLN A 117 -13.23 6.61 10.73
CA GLN A 117 -11.82 6.39 11.07
C GLN A 117 -11.71 5.70 12.44
N ALA A 118 -12.39 6.23 13.46
CA ALA A 118 -12.36 5.64 14.81
C ALA A 118 -12.88 4.20 14.82
N ARG A 119 -14.03 3.94 14.19
CA ARG A 119 -14.58 2.57 14.06
C ARG A 119 -13.60 1.62 13.38
N ARG A 120 -12.93 2.09 12.32
CA ARG A 120 -11.97 1.28 11.57
C ARG A 120 -10.70 0.99 12.39
N VAL A 121 -10.18 1.95 13.16
CA VAL A 121 -9.07 1.68 14.10
C VAL A 121 -9.45 0.60 15.11
N ASP A 122 -10.66 0.69 15.67
CA ASP A 122 -11.14 -0.25 16.69
C ASP A 122 -11.24 -1.69 16.14
N ALA A 123 -11.78 -1.82 14.92
CA ALA A 123 -11.85 -3.11 14.22
C ALA A 123 -10.45 -3.66 13.88
N CYS A 124 -9.57 -2.81 13.35
CA CYS A 124 -8.19 -3.19 13.04
C CYS A 124 -7.41 -3.61 14.29
N THR A 125 -7.70 -3.00 15.45
CA THR A 125 -7.03 -3.31 16.72
C THR A 125 -7.37 -4.73 17.18
N LYS A 126 -8.67 -5.06 17.24
CA LYS A 126 -9.13 -6.40 17.58
C LYS A 126 -8.60 -7.46 16.62
N ARG A 127 -8.53 -7.13 15.33
CA ARG A 127 -7.98 -8.04 14.31
C ARG A 127 -6.48 -8.23 14.47
N ALA A 128 -5.71 -7.17 14.75
CA ALA A 128 -4.27 -7.27 14.98
C ALA A 128 -3.96 -8.12 16.21
N GLU A 129 -4.72 -7.98 17.29
CA GLU A 129 -4.60 -8.82 18.49
C GLU A 129 -4.81 -10.29 18.16
N LYS A 130 -5.89 -10.60 17.43
CA LYS A 130 -6.15 -11.96 16.94
C LYS A 130 -5.03 -12.50 16.05
N LEU A 131 -4.51 -11.69 15.11
CA LEU A 131 -3.39 -12.11 14.26
C LEU A 131 -2.12 -12.36 15.07
N MET A 132 -1.85 -11.54 16.08
CA MET A 132 -0.71 -11.75 16.98
C MET A 132 -0.83 -13.10 17.69
N ASP A 133 -2.04 -13.48 18.10
CA ASP A 133 -2.33 -14.77 18.74
C ASP A 133 -2.26 -15.98 17.79
N GLU A 134 -2.51 -15.76 16.50
CA GLU A 134 -2.42 -16.80 15.47
C GLU A 134 -0.98 -17.03 14.97
N VAL A 135 -0.11 -16.03 15.02
CA VAL A 135 1.29 -16.19 14.60
C VAL A 135 2.14 -16.91 15.65
N SER A 136 3.14 -17.65 15.18
CA SER A 136 4.08 -18.35 16.06
C SER A 136 4.90 -17.38 16.90
N PHE A 137 5.50 -17.89 17.98
CA PHE A 137 6.39 -17.11 18.85
C PHE A 137 7.52 -16.42 18.07
N ILE A 138 8.12 -17.11 17.09
CA ILE A 138 9.22 -16.56 16.27
C ILE A 138 8.72 -15.41 15.39
N GLU A 139 7.55 -15.57 14.77
CA GLU A 139 6.93 -14.52 13.95
C GLU A 139 6.56 -13.29 14.79
N ARG A 140 6.00 -13.52 15.98
CA ARG A 140 5.67 -12.46 16.93
C ARG A 140 6.91 -11.67 17.35
N TYR A 141 8.00 -12.37 17.68
CA TYR A 141 9.29 -11.76 18.01
C TYR A 141 9.87 -10.96 16.83
N ALA A 142 9.76 -11.48 15.61
CA ALA A 142 10.19 -10.77 14.41
C ALA A 142 9.38 -9.48 14.17
N VAL A 143 8.06 -9.52 14.37
CA VAL A 143 7.17 -8.36 14.27
C VAL A 143 7.58 -7.28 15.29
N GLN A 144 7.70 -7.65 16.56
CA GLN A 144 8.06 -6.72 17.64
C GLN A 144 9.42 -6.07 17.42
N ASN A 145 10.44 -6.84 17.04
CA ASN A 145 11.76 -6.29 16.76
C ASN A 145 11.77 -5.34 15.56
N ARG A 146 11.05 -5.68 14.49
CA ARG A 146 10.94 -4.81 13.32
C ARG A 146 10.20 -3.52 13.66
N ALA A 147 9.16 -3.60 14.49
CA ALA A 147 8.44 -2.44 15.00
C ALA A 147 9.35 -1.53 15.82
N LYS A 148 10.04 -2.09 16.81
CA LYS A 148 10.99 -1.37 17.66
C LYS A 148 12.07 -0.67 16.84
N ALA A 149 12.74 -1.39 15.95
CA ALA A 149 13.78 -0.81 15.08
C ALA A 149 13.24 0.32 14.19
N ARG A 150 12.00 0.19 13.69
CA ARG A 150 11.36 1.23 12.89
C ARG A 150 11.07 2.49 13.71
N VAL A 151 10.59 2.33 14.94
CA VAL A 151 10.27 3.44 15.85
C VAL A 151 11.54 4.13 16.33
N GLU A 152 12.59 3.37 16.67
CA GLU A 152 13.90 3.92 17.02
C GLU A 152 14.45 4.80 15.90
N GLN A 153 14.42 4.32 14.64
CA GLN A 153 14.81 5.14 13.49
C GLN A 153 13.98 6.42 13.34
N GLN A 154 12.71 6.39 13.72
CA GLN A 154 11.83 7.55 13.67
C GLN A 154 12.20 8.57 14.76
N PHE A 155 12.44 8.11 15.99
CA PHE A 155 12.81 8.98 17.10
C PHE A 155 14.22 9.57 16.93
N GLU A 156 15.16 8.83 16.35
CA GLU A 156 16.48 9.38 16.00
C GLU A 156 16.38 10.51 14.97
N LYS A 157 15.42 10.45 14.04
CA LYS A 157 15.15 11.54 13.10
C LYS A 157 14.55 12.76 13.80
N GLU A 158 13.59 12.57 14.71
CA GLU A 158 13.03 13.67 15.50
C GLU A 158 14.11 14.38 16.32
N LYS A 159 14.99 13.62 16.98
CA LYS A 159 16.10 14.17 17.78
C LYS A 159 17.03 15.03 16.93
N LYS A 160 17.37 14.58 15.71
CA LYS A 160 18.21 15.35 14.78
C LYS A 160 17.54 16.63 14.30
N GLN A 161 16.22 16.62 14.09
CA GLN A 161 15.46 17.81 13.69
C GLN A 161 15.33 18.83 14.81
N GLN A 162 15.27 18.39 16.07
CA GLN A 162 15.22 19.28 17.24
C GLN A 162 16.58 19.92 17.59
N ALA A 163 17.68 19.31 17.13
CA ALA A 163 19.03 19.80 17.35
C ALA A 163 19.51 20.81 16.27
N GLN A 164 18.66 21.06 15.26
CA GLN A 164 18.87 22.04 14.19
C GLN A 164 18.03 23.28 14.45
#